data_AF-A0AAW6Y3C9-F1
#
_entry.id   AF-A0AAW6Y3C9-F1
#
_cell.length_a   1.000
_cell.length_b   1.000
_cell.length_c   1.000
_cell.angle_alpha   90.00
_cell.angle_beta   90.00
_cell.angle_gamma   90.00
#
_symmetry.space_group_name_H-M   'P 1'
#
loop_
_entity.id
_entity.type
_entity.pdbx_description
1 polymer ?
#
loop_
_entity_poly.entity_id
_entity_poly.type
_entity_poly.pdbx_seq_one_letter_code
_entity_poly.pdbx_strand_id
1 'polypeptide(L)'
;GNLKRALRHMEELGFKSFNLGPEPEFFLFKLDENGDPTLEVNDKGGYFDLAPTDLADNTRREIVNVLTTMGFEVEASHHEVAIGQHEI
;
A
#
# COMPACT_ATOMS: atom_id res chain seq x y z
N GLY A 1 -14.06 21.97 -5.02
CA GLY A 1 -13.63 20.63 -5.47
C GLY A 1 -14.83 19.71 -5.61
N ASN A 2 -14.77 18.78 -6.56
CA ASN A 2 -15.88 17.87 -6.89
C ASN A 2 -16.27 16.96 -5.72
N LEU A 3 -15.31 16.39 -4.98
CA LEU A 3 -15.58 15.53 -3.81
C LEU A 3 -16.45 16.23 -2.75
N LYS A 4 -16.08 17.46 -2.35
CA LYS A 4 -16.86 18.26 -1.40
C LYS A 4 -18.28 18.57 -1.88
N ARG A 5 -18.51 18.65 -3.20
CA ARG A 5 -19.86 18.84 -3.77
C ARG A 5 -20.70 17.57 -3.62
N ALA A 6 -20.12 16.41 -3.89
CA ALA A 6 -20.79 15.12 -3.72
C ALA A 6 -21.16 14.86 -2.25
N LEU A 7 -20.26 15.18 -1.30
CA LEU A 7 -20.53 15.02 0.14
C LEU A 7 -21.69 15.91 0.62
N ARG A 8 -21.79 17.17 0.15
CA ARG A 8 -22.94 18.02 0.48
C ARG A 8 -24.27 17.46 -0.02
N HIS A 9 -24.28 16.89 -1.22
CA HIS A 9 -25.49 16.26 -1.73
C HIS A 9 -25.89 15.05 -0.88
N MET A 10 -24.91 14.27 -0.43
CA MET A 10 -25.14 13.16 0.49
C MET A 10 -25.72 13.62 1.84
N GLU A 11 -25.23 14.75 2.38
CA GLU A 11 -25.78 15.39 3.59
C GLU A 11 -27.23 15.87 3.39
N GLU A 12 -27.56 16.45 2.24
CA GLU A 12 -28.92 16.88 1.87
C GLU A 12 -29.92 15.70 1.84
N LEU A 13 -29.43 14.50 1.51
CA LEU A 13 -30.21 13.25 1.54
C LEU A 13 -30.37 12.66 2.95
N GLY A 14 -29.77 13.28 3.97
CA GLY A 14 -29.90 12.90 5.38
C GLY A 14 -28.83 11.92 5.90
N PHE A 15 -27.82 11.58 5.09
CA PHE A 15 -26.68 10.77 5.56
C PHE A 15 -25.69 11.63 6.36
N LYS A 16 -25.06 11.04 7.37
CA LYS A 16 -24.19 11.77 8.31
C LYS A 16 -22.70 11.66 7.99
N SER A 17 -22.26 10.57 7.39
CA SER A 17 -20.86 10.30 7.12
C SER A 17 -20.69 9.39 5.92
N PHE A 18 -19.57 9.59 5.22
CA PHE A 18 -19.08 8.71 4.16
C PHE A 18 -17.65 8.31 4.50
N ASN A 19 -17.46 7.06 4.90
CA ASN A 19 -16.16 6.52 5.30
C ASN A 19 -15.59 5.70 4.14
N LEU A 20 -14.26 5.76 3.96
CA LEU A 20 -13.54 5.04 2.92
C LEU A 20 -12.32 4.36 3.56
N GLY A 21 -12.18 3.05 3.37
CA GLY A 21 -10.96 2.29 3.64
C GLY A 21 -10.35 1.89 2.29
N PRO A 22 -9.39 2.66 1.75
CA PRO A 22 -8.70 2.28 0.53
C PRO A 22 -7.65 1.20 0.84
N GLU A 23 -7.52 0.21 -0.04
CA GLU A 23 -6.51 -0.86 -0.01
C GLU A 23 -5.60 -0.72 -1.26
N PRO A 24 -4.65 0.24 -1.27
CA PRO A 24 -3.82 0.49 -2.44
C PRO A 24 -2.65 -0.49 -2.53
N GLU A 25 -2.77 -1.45 -3.45
CA GLU A 25 -1.68 -2.36 -3.81
C GLU A 25 -0.55 -1.64 -4.58
N PHE A 26 0.68 -2.12 -4.43
CA PHE A 26 1.85 -1.61 -5.16
C PHE A 26 2.87 -2.70 -5.49
N PHE A 27 3.79 -2.39 -6.41
CA PHE A 27 4.90 -3.26 -6.79
C PHE A 27 6.25 -2.66 -6.39
N LEU A 28 7.21 -3.52 -6.05
CA LEU A 28 8.60 -3.13 -5.82
C LEU A 28 9.50 -3.71 -6.90
N PHE A 29 10.13 -2.83 -7.68
CA PHE A 29 11.12 -3.18 -8.69
C PHE A 29 12.52 -2.76 -8.25
N LYS A 30 13.53 -3.51 -8.68
CA LYS A 30 14.93 -3.17 -8.44
C LYS A 30 15.36 -2.02 -9.33
N LEU A 31 16.31 -1.24 -8.83
CA LEU A 31 17.01 -0.22 -9.60
C LEU A 31 18.30 -0.80 -10.19
N ASP A 32 18.71 -0.29 -11.35
CA ASP A 32 20.01 -0.61 -11.93
C ASP A 32 21.15 0.20 -11.28
N GLU A 33 22.38 0.06 -11.81
CA GLU A 33 23.57 0.77 -11.29
C GLU A 33 23.48 2.30 -11.43
N ASN A 34 22.64 2.81 -12.33
CA ASN A 34 22.40 4.24 -12.53
C ASN A 34 21.23 4.76 -11.67
N GLY A 35 20.53 3.87 -10.96
CA GLY A 35 19.34 4.19 -10.18
C GLY A 35 18.05 4.21 -11.00
N ASP A 36 18.06 3.72 -12.24
CA ASP A 36 16.88 3.63 -13.09
C ASP A 36 16.06 2.37 -12.76
N PRO A 37 14.71 2.43 -12.79
CA PRO A 37 13.87 1.27 -12.50
C PRO A 37 14.03 0.19 -13.57
N THR A 38 14.14 -1.06 -13.11
CA THR A 38 14.19 -2.24 -13.97
C THR A 38 12.85 -2.97 -14.00
N LEU A 39 12.73 -4.00 -14.83
CA LEU A 39 11.61 -4.95 -14.79
C LEU A 39 11.86 -6.11 -13.82
N GLU A 40 12.99 -6.10 -13.09
CA GLU A 40 13.28 -7.11 -12.09
C GLU A 40 12.55 -6.77 -10.79
N VAL A 41 11.66 -7.68 -10.38
CA VAL A 41 10.96 -7.60 -9.10
C VAL A 41 11.91 -7.81 -7.92
N ASN A 42 11.58 -7.18 -6.78
CA ASN A 42 12.40 -7.18 -5.56
C ASN A 42 12.57 -8.59 -4.95
N ASP A 43 11.56 -9.44 -5.08
CA ASP A 43 11.56 -10.81 -4.59
C ASP A 43 10.88 -11.77 -5.59
N LYS A 44 10.88 -13.07 -5.27
CA LYS A 44 10.08 -14.10 -5.94
C LYS A 44 9.02 -14.68 -4.99
N GLY A 45 8.67 -13.93 -3.95
CA GLY A 45 7.71 -14.36 -2.93
C GLY A 45 6.30 -14.45 -3.51
N GLY A 46 5.49 -15.34 -2.94
CA GLY A 46 4.05 -15.40 -3.16
C GLY A 46 3.26 -15.04 -1.90
N TYR A 47 1.94 -15.08 -2.02
CA TYR A 47 0.98 -14.80 -0.95
C TYR A 47 1.35 -15.53 0.36
N PHE A 48 1.60 -14.77 1.43
CA PHE A 48 1.98 -15.25 2.78
C PHE A 48 3.35 -15.95 2.92
N ASP A 49 4.30 -15.76 1.99
CA ASP A 49 5.65 -16.29 2.18
C ASP A 49 6.40 -15.59 3.31
N LEU A 50 6.88 -16.38 4.28
CA LEU A 50 7.79 -15.94 5.33
C LEU A 50 9.24 -15.97 4.84
N ALA A 51 10.09 -15.11 5.39
CA ALA A 51 11.54 -15.10 5.13
C ALA A 51 12.12 -16.54 5.21
N PRO A 52 13.02 -16.94 4.28
CA PRO A 52 13.98 -16.09 3.54
C PRO A 52 13.54 -15.67 2.12
N THR A 53 12.32 -15.98 1.69
CA THR A 53 11.83 -15.69 0.34
C THR A 53 11.32 -14.25 0.18
N ASP A 54 10.91 -13.62 1.28
CA ASP A 54 10.44 -12.23 1.32
C ASP A 54 11.57 -11.27 1.68
N LEU A 55 12.19 -10.67 0.66
CA LEU A 55 13.21 -9.63 0.81
C LEU A 55 12.59 -8.24 1.04
N ALA A 56 11.27 -8.11 0.90
CA ALA A 56 10.53 -6.86 1.05
C ALA A 56 10.02 -6.61 2.47
N ASP A 57 10.03 -7.60 3.36
CA ASP A 57 9.51 -7.45 4.73
C ASP A 57 10.11 -6.25 5.47
N ASN A 58 11.43 -6.04 5.32
CA ASN A 58 12.11 -4.86 5.88
C ASN A 58 11.59 -3.56 5.25
N THR A 59 11.43 -3.50 3.93
CA THR A 59 10.92 -2.31 3.23
C THR A 59 9.47 -2.02 3.61
N ARG A 60 8.58 -3.03 3.62
CA ARG A 60 7.19 -2.85 4.07
C ARG A 60 7.14 -2.36 5.52
N ARG A 61 7.94 -2.95 6.41
CA ARG A 61 8.02 -2.53 7.81
C ARG A 61 8.48 -1.08 7.96
N GLU A 62 9.47 -0.65 7.17
CA GLU A 62 9.89 0.76 7.15
C GLU A 62 8.78 1.69 6.68
N ILE A 63 8.04 1.33 5.63
CA ILE A 63 6.89 2.11 5.17
C ILE A 63 5.83 2.23 6.27
N VAL A 64 5.47 1.12 6.92
CA VAL A 64 4.53 1.09 8.05
C VAL A 64 4.99 2.01 9.20
N ASN A 65 6.27 1.96 9.56
CA ASN A 65 6.84 2.81 10.62
C ASN A 65 6.75 4.31 10.28
N VAL A 66 7.05 4.67 9.03
CA VAL A 66 6.95 6.07 8.56
C VAL A 66 5.50 6.53 8.55
N LEU A 67 4.57 5.72 8.01
CA LEU A 67 3.14 6.02 8.01
C LEU A 67 2.59 6.23 9.43
N THR A 68 2.95 5.35 10.35
CA THR A 68 2.57 5.45 11.77
C THR A 68 3.12 6.72 12.40
N THR A 69 4.37 7.09 12.10
CA THR A 69 4.99 8.34 12.57
C THR A 69 4.27 9.58 12.03
N MET A 70 3.68 9.48 10.84
CA MET A 70 2.85 10.53 10.23
C MET A 70 1.41 10.57 10.78
N GLY A 71 1.04 9.63 11.66
CA GLY A 71 -0.28 9.55 12.29
C GLY A 71 -1.32 8.73 11.54
N PHE A 72 -0.90 7.90 10.57
CA PHE A 72 -1.78 6.90 9.97
C PHE A 72 -1.96 5.70 10.91
N GLU A 73 -3.17 5.17 10.97
CA GLU A 73 -3.47 3.90 11.64
C GLU A 73 -3.35 2.79 10.59
N VAL A 74 -2.25 2.02 10.65
CA VAL A 74 -2.02 0.89 9.75
C VAL A 74 -2.60 -0.38 10.38
N GLU A 75 -3.52 -1.04 9.69
CA GLU A 75 -4.22 -2.22 10.20
C GLU A 75 -3.52 -3.54 9.86
N ALA A 76 -2.91 -3.65 8.67
CA ALA A 76 -2.22 -4.84 8.22
C ALA A 76 -1.04 -4.49 7.29
N SER A 77 -0.21 -5.47 6.98
CA SER A 77 0.71 -5.40 5.84
C SER A 77 1.09 -6.81 5.42
N HIS A 78 1.04 -7.09 4.12
CA HIS A 78 1.35 -8.42 3.59
C HIS A 78 1.88 -8.36 2.15
N HIS A 79 2.51 -9.47 1.74
CA HIS A 79 2.76 -9.78 0.34
C HIS A 79 1.44 -10.15 -0.34
N GLU A 80 1.21 -9.63 -1.54
CA GLU A 80 0.02 -9.88 -2.33
C GLU A 80 0.16 -11.14 -3.21
N VAL A 81 -0.83 -11.44 -4.05
CA VAL A 81 -0.85 -12.67 -4.87
C VAL A 81 0.23 -12.66 -5.96
N ALA A 82 0.50 -11.52 -6.59
CA ALA A 82 1.51 -11.45 -7.65
C ALA A 82 2.93 -11.28 -7.10
N ILE A 83 3.90 -11.78 -7.85
CA ILE A 83 5.32 -11.71 -7.46
C ILE A 83 5.77 -10.25 -7.35
N GLY A 84 6.35 -9.88 -6.19
CA GLY A 84 6.82 -8.52 -5.93
C GLY A 84 5.69 -7.51 -5.69
N GLN A 85 4.46 -7.97 -5.47
CA GLN A 85 3.30 -7.15 -5.13
C GLN A 85 3.08 -7.11 -3.62
N HIS A 86 2.71 -5.95 -3.10
CA HIS A 86 2.60 -5.67 -1.68
C HIS A 86 1.38 -4.81 -1.38
N GLU A 87 0.87 -4.95 -0.15
CA GLU A 87 -0.20 -4.12 0.42
C GLU A 87 0.14 -3.70 1.86
N ILE A 88 -0.32 -2.51 2.23
CA ILE A 88 -0.25 -1.92 3.58
C ILE A 88 -1.60 -1.29 3.90
#